data_AF-A0A662W5A3-F1
#
_entry.id   AF-A0A662W5A3-F1
#
_cell.length_a   1.000
_cell.length_b   1.000
_cell.length_c   1.000
_cell.angle_alpha   90.00
_cell.angle_beta   90.00
_cell.angle_gamma   90.00
#
_symmetry.space_group_name_H-M   'P 1'
#
loop_
_entity.id
_entity.type
_entity.pdbx_description
1 polymer ?
#
loop_
_entity_poly.entity_id
_entity_poly.type
_entity_poly.pdbx_seq_one_letter_code
_entity_poly.pdbx_strand_id
1 'polypeptide(L)' 'MAHKTLTISEKAYNALKRVKREGESFSDTILRITKNVSLLEYVKSTEFSQELADNVEEIYRQREFIKSRRVEL' A
#
# COMPACT_ATOMS: atom_id res chain seq x y z
N MET A 1 7.15 -24.37 11.23
CA MET A 1 7.95 -23.11 11.25
C MET A 1 8.17 -22.73 12.71
N ALA A 2 9.22 -21.99 13.03
CA ALA A 2 9.41 -21.49 14.39
C ALA A 2 8.32 -20.45 14.71
N HIS A 3 7.65 -20.60 15.85
CA HIS A 3 6.65 -19.64 16.31
C HIS A 3 7.26 -18.78 17.42
N LYS A 4 6.94 -17.48 17.40
CA LYS A 4 7.27 -16.54 18.47
C LYS A 4 5.98 -15.96 19.03
N THR A 5 5.91 -15.81 20.34
CA THR A 5 4.80 -15.13 21.01
C THR A 5 5.10 -13.64 21.11
N LEU A 6 4.14 -12.81 20.70
CA LEU A 6 4.22 -11.35 20.82
C LEU A 6 3.09 -10.87 21.74
N THR A 7 3.45 -10.13 22.77
CA THR A 7 2.48 -9.41 23.61
C THR A 7 2.25 -8.01 23.01
N ILE A 8 0.99 -7.63 22.82
CA ILE A 8 0.59 -6.33 22.29
C ILE A 8 -0.46 -5.70 23.20
N SER A 9 -0.60 -4.38 23.13
CA SER A 9 -1.68 -3.69 23.84
C SER A 9 -3.06 -4.13 23.33
N GLU A 10 -4.08 -4.05 24.17
CA GLU A 10 -5.46 -4.36 23.75
C GLU A 10 -5.91 -3.51 22.56
N LYS A 11 -5.48 -2.24 22.51
CA LYS A 11 -5.75 -1.34 21.39
C LYS A 11 -5.20 -1.89 20.08
N ALA A 12 -3.96 -2.41 20.09
CA ALA A 12 -3.35 -3.01 18.92
C ALA A 12 -4.04 -4.33 18.52
N TYR A 13 -4.41 -5.17 19.50
CA TYR A 13 -5.17 -6.39 19.24
C TYR A 13 -6.52 -6.10 18.58
N ASN A 14 -7.27 -5.13 19.11
CA ASN A 14 -8.56 -4.71 18.56
C ASN A 14 -8.43 -4.12 17.15
N ALA A 15 -7.35 -3.38 16.88
CA ALA A 15 -7.04 -2.91 15.54
C ALA A 15 -6.79 -4.09 14.57
N LEU A 16 -5.99 -5.09 14.98
CA LEU A 16 -5.76 -6.30 14.18
C LEU A 16 -7.06 -7.08 13.92
N LYS A 17 -7.91 -7.22 14.94
CA LYS A 17 -9.18 -7.94 14.85
C LYS A 17 -10.13 -7.33 13.82
N ARG A 18 -10.13 -6.01 13.67
CA ARG A 18 -10.98 -5.30 12.69
C ARG A 18 -10.57 -5.54 11.24
N VAL A 19 -9.28 -5.75 10.99
CA VAL A 19 -8.74 -5.95 9.62
C VAL A 19 -8.63 -7.41 9.23
N LYS A 20 -8.75 -8.33 10.20
CA LYS A 20 -8.72 -9.78 10.00
C LYS A 20 -9.96 -10.24 9.23
N ARG A 21 -9.77 -11.06 8.20
CA ARG A 21 -10.85 -11.67 7.42
C ARG A 21 -11.39 -12.94 8.09
N GLU A 22 -12.58 -13.37 7.69
CA GLU A 22 -13.14 -14.66 8.10
C GLU A 22 -12.21 -15.81 7.63
N GLY A 23 -12.00 -16.81 8.48
CA GLY A 23 -11.08 -17.93 8.21
C GLY A 23 -9.57 -17.62 8.24
N GLU A 24 -9.16 -16.35 8.22
CA GLU A 24 -7.73 -15.94 8.25
C GLU A 24 -7.11 -16.12 9.66
N SER A 25 -5.82 -16.42 9.81
CA SER A 25 -5.16 -16.34 11.13
C SER A 25 -4.65 -14.92 11.43
N PHE A 26 -4.33 -14.61 12.68
CA PHE A 26 -3.68 -13.32 13.00
C PHE A 26 -2.30 -13.20 12.36
N SER A 27 -1.55 -14.31 12.23
CA SER A 27 -0.27 -14.33 11.53
C SER A 27 -0.43 -14.01 10.04
N ASP A 28 -1.44 -14.57 9.38
CA ASP A 28 -1.73 -14.27 7.96
C ASP A 28 -2.17 -12.82 7.79
N THR A 29 -2.98 -12.32 8.72
CA THR A 29 -3.42 -10.92 8.73
C THR A 29 -2.22 -9.98 8.80
N ILE A 30 -1.28 -10.24 9.72
CA ILE A 30 -0.04 -9.44 9.86
C ILE A 30 0.72 -9.48 8.53
N LEU A 31 1.01 -10.67 8.01
CA LEU A 31 1.77 -10.82 6.76
C LEU A 31 1.11 -10.10 5.59
N ARG A 32 -0.21 -10.15 5.46
CA ARG A 32 -0.97 -9.48 4.41
C ARG A 32 -0.87 -7.96 4.51
N ILE A 33 -1.07 -7.39 5.70
CA ILE A 33 -1.07 -5.93 5.88
C ILE A 33 0.34 -5.34 5.90
N THR A 34 1.35 -6.12 6.31
CA THR A 34 2.76 -5.69 6.28
C THR A 34 3.44 -6.00 4.96
N LYS A 35 2.73 -6.61 4.00
CA LYS A 35 3.28 -6.85 2.68
C LYS A 35 3.46 -5.51 1.97
N ASN A 36 4.69 -4.99 2.01
CA ASN A 36 5.08 -3.88 1.15
C ASN A 36 5.14 -4.39 -0.28
N VAL A 37 4.05 -4.19 -1.03
CA VAL A 37 4.14 -4.23 -2.50
C VAL A 37 4.77 -2.90 -2.90
N SER A 38 5.93 -2.98 -3.55
CA SER A 38 6.48 -1.80 -4.22
C SER A 38 5.44 -1.30 -5.20
N LEU A 39 5.01 -0.03 -5.08
CA LEU A 39 4.04 0.55 -6.02
C LEU A 39 4.52 0.37 -7.47
N LEU A 40 5.84 0.42 -7.69
CA LEU A 40 6.45 0.15 -8.98
C LEU A 40 6.26 -1.30 -9.43
N GLU A 41 6.42 -2.28 -8.54
CA GLU A 41 6.17 -3.69 -8.88
C GLU A 41 4.68 -3.95 -9.14
N TYR A 42 3.79 -3.31 -8.38
CA TYR A 42 2.36 -3.37 -8.62
C TYR A 42 1.99 -2.82 -10.00
N VAL A 43 2.51 -1.64 -10.35
CA VAL A 43 2.28 -1.02 -11.66
C VAL A 43 2.86 -1.87 -12.80
N LYS A 44 4.02 -2.51 -12.60
CA LYS A 44 4.62 -3.39 -13.61
C LYS A 44 3.86 -4.71 -13.83
N SER A 45 3.18 -5.20 -12.80
CA SER A 45 2.51 -6.51 -12.82
C SER A 45 1.02 -6.44 -13.14
N THR A 46 0.48 -5.23 -13.34
CA THR A 46 -0.94 -4.98 -13.59
C THR A 46 -1.12 -4.35 -14.97
N GLU A 47 -2.05 -4.86 -15.78
CA GLU A 47 -2.49 -4.16 -16.98
C GLU A 47 -3.47 -3.05 -16.61
N PHE A 48 -3.20 -1.83 -17.08
CA PHE A 48 -4.08 -0.67 -16.90
C PHE A 48 -4.73 -0.30 -18.23
N SER A 49 -5.88 0.36 -18.18
CA SER A 49 -6.51 0.89 -19.40
C SER A 49 -5.64 1.98 -20.01
N GLN A 50 -5.68 2.08 -21.34
CA GLN A 50 -5.01 3.16 -22.07
C GLN A 50 -5.50 4.55 -21.58
N GLU A 51 -6.80 4.68 -21.32
CA GLU A 51 -7.40 5.90 -20.78
C GLU A 51 -6.74 6.36 -19.47
N LEU A 52 -6.42 5.43 -18.56
CA LEU A 52 -5.75 5.79 -17.31
C LEU A 52 -4.32 6.30 -17.57
N ALA A 53 -3.59 5.64 -18.48
CA ALA A 53 -2.26 6.06 -18.87
C ALA A 53 -2.28 7.47 -19.48
N ASP A 54 -3.21 7.73 -20.40
CA ASP A 54 -3.38 9.02 -21.07
C ASP A 54 -3.72 10.14 -20.06
N ASN A 55 -4.62 9.87 -19.12
CA ASN A 55 -4.98 10.82 -18.07
C ASN A 55 -3.82 11.15 -17.13
N VAL A 56 -3.00 10.15 -16.77
CA VAL A 56 -1.80 10.36 -15.97
C VAL A 56 -0.81 11.23 -16.73
N GLU A 57 -0.54 10.90 -18.00
CA GLU A 57 0.37 11.66 -18.85
C GLU A 57 -0.05 13.13 -18.98
N GLU A 58 -1.34 13.38 -19.22
CA GLU A 58 -1.89 14.73 -19.32
C GLU A 58 -1.69 15.54 -18.03
N ILE A 59 -1.94 14.93 -16.86
CA ILE A 59 -1.69 15.59 -15.56
C ILE A 59 -0.20 15.92 -15.39
N TYR A 60 0.72 15.03 -15.79
CA TYR A 60 2.15 15.29 -15.70
C TYR A 60 2.60 16.42 -16.65
N ARG A 61 2.08 16.44 -17.89
CA ARG A 61 2.30 17.56 -18.83
C ARG A 61 1.82 18.88 -18.23
N GLN A 62 0.61 18.91 -17.67
CA GLN A 62 0.07 20.10 -17.00
C GLN A 62 0.94 20.53 -15.80
N ARG A 63 1.51 19.58 -15.06
CA ARG A 63 2.43 19.86 -13.94
C ARG A 63 3.79 20.40 -14.37
N GLU A 64 4.31 20.07 -15.54
CA GLU A 64 5.53 20.71 -16.07
C GLU A 64 5.34 22.21 -16.31
N PHE A 65 4.12 22.65 -16.66
CA PHE A 65 3.80 24.08 -16.80
C PHE A 65 3.62 24.79 -15.44
N ILE A 66 3.44 24.05 -14.35
CA ILE A 66 3.36 24.58 -12.99
C ILE A 66 4.77 24.50 -12.39
N LYS A 67 5.55 25.58 -12.49
CA LYS A 67 6.87 25.70 -11.83
C LYS A 67 6.78 25.21 -10.39
N SER A 68 7.38 24.05 -10.11
CA SER A 68 7.43 23.46 -8.77
C SER A 68 7.99 24.50 -7.79
N ARG A 69 7.24 24.81 -6.73
CA ARG A 69 7.79 25.58 -5.61
C ARG A 69 8.90 24.72 -5.00
N ARG A 70 10.12 25.25 -4.93
CA ARG A 70 11.28 24.55 -4.37
C ARG A 70 10.92 24.17 -2.92
N VAL A 71 10.81 22.87 -2.63
CA VAL A 71 10.70 22.36 -1.27
C VAL A 71 12.11 22.01 -0.84
N GLU A 72 12.68 22.79 0.07
CA GLU A 72 13.94 22.46 0.71
C GLU A 72 13.68 21.31 1.70
N LEU A 73 14.40 20.20 1.52
CA LEU A 73 14.37 19.02 2.39
C LEU A 73 15.44 19.17 3.48
#